data_AF-A0A1R3KY49-F1
#
_entry.id   AF-A0A1R3KY49-F1
#
_cell.length_a   1.000
_cell.length_b   1.000
_cell.length_c   1.000
_cell.angle_alpha   90.00
_cell.angle_beta   90.00
_cell.angle_gamma   90.00
#
_symmetry.space_group_name_H-M   'P 1'
#
loop_
_entity.id
_entity.type
_entity.pdbx_description
1 polymer ?
#
loop_
_entity_poly.entity_id
_entity_poly.type
_entity_poly.pdbx_seq_one_letter_code
_entity_poly.pdbx_strand_id
1 'polypeptide(L)' 'IEGAFVQGIGFFMLEEYPTNSNGLVTAEGTWDYKIPTVDTIPKQFNVEILNSGHHKK' A
#
# COMPACT_ATOMS: atom_id res chain seq x y z
N ILE A 1 -9.47 -5.37 4.25
CA ILE A 1 -8.31 -6.28 4.17
C ILE A 1 -7.50 -5.95 2.92
N GLU A 2 -8.09 -6.11 1.74
CA GLU A 2 -7.41 -5.87 0.46
C GLU A 2 -6.88 -4.43 0.28
N GLY A 3 -7.69 -3.41 0.58
CA GLY A 3 -7.24 -2.01 0.46
C GLY A 3 -6.05 -1.67 1.37
N ALA A 4 -6.04 -2.15 2.62
CA ALA A 4 -4.92 -1.96 3.55
C ALA A 4 -3.66 -2.74 3.11
N PHE A 5 -3.84 -3.91 2.50
CA PHE A 5 -2.73 -4.68 1.93
C PHE A 5 -2.11 -3.97 0.72
N VAL A 6 -2.93 -3.48 -0.22
CA VAL A 6 -2.47 -2.72 -1.39
C VAL A 6 -1.79 -1.42 -0.96
N GLN A 7 -2.34 -0.72 0.04
CA GLN A 7 -1.71 0.47 0.62
C GLN A 7 -0.37 0.15 1.28
N GLY A 8 -0.25 -0.99 1.98
CA GLY A 8 1.02 -1.45 2.53
C GLY A 8 2.07 -1.75 1.46
N ILE A 9 1.67 -2.35 0.32
CA ILE A 9 2.57 -2.54 -0.83
C ILE A 9 3.05 -1.18 -1.35
N GLY A 10 2.17 -0.20 -1.49
CA GLY A 10 2.52 1.17 -1.88
C GLY A 10 3.58 1.75 -0.97
N PHE A 11 3.32 1.74 0.34
CA PHE A 11 4.23 2.26 1.35
C PHE A 11 5.64 1.63 1.30
N PHE A 12 5.75 0.32 1.11
CA PHE A 12 7.06 -0.35 1.15
C PHE A 12 7.81 -0.37 -0.17
N MET A 13 7.13 -0.25 -1.31
CA MET A 13 7.74 -0.51 -2.62
C MET A 13 7.66 0.65 -3.60
N LEU A 14 6.76 1.62 -3.42
CA LEU A 14 6.44 2.63 -4.44
C LEU A 14 6.43 4.07 -3.91
N GLU A 15 6.00 4.26 -2.68
CA GLU A 15 5.83 5.58 -2.07
C GLU A 15 7.14 6.03 -1.40
N GLU A 16 8.00 6.70 -2.16
CA GLU A 16 9.22 7.31 -1.63
C GLU A 16 8.97 8.78 -1.22
N TYR A 17 9.57 9.20 -0.11
CA TYR A 17 9.50 10.58 0.40
C TYR A 17 10.89 11.23 0.40
N PRO A 18 11.40 11.67 -0.76
CA PRO A 18 12.69 12.32 -0.85
C PRO A 18 12.63 13.73 -0.25
N THR A 19 13.63 14.07 0.57
CA THR A 19 13.80 15.40 1.15
C THR A 19 15.17 15.98 0.79
N ASN A 20 15.24 17.29 0.53
CA ASN A 20 16.50 17.96 0.30
C ASN A 20 17.23 18.29 1.62
N SER A 21 18.47 18.79 1.51
CA SER A 21 19.28 19.19 2.68
C SER A 21 18.65 20.27 3.56
N ASN A 22 17.61 20.94 3.08
CA ASN A 22 16.86 21.98 3.79
C ASN A 22 15.57 21.44 4.43
N GLY A 23 15.32 20.12 4.34
CA GLY A 23 14.15 19.46 4.91
C GLY A 23 12.87 19.63 4.09
N LEU A 24 12.95 20.16 2.87
CA LEU A 24 11.80 20.28 1.97
C LEU A 24 11.62 18.99 1.18
N VAL A 25 10.37 18.56 1.03
CA VAL A 25 9.98 17.43 0.19
C VAL A 25 10.26 17.78 -1.27
N THR A 26 10.96 16.91 -1.98
CA THR A 26 11.31 17.16 -3.39
C THR A 26 10.39 16.44 -4.37
N ALA A 27 9.52 15.54 -3.90
CA ALA A 27 8.51 14.90 -4.72
C ALA A 27 7.35 15.88 -5.00
N GLU A 28 7.39 16.56 -6.15
CA GLU A 28 6.33 17.48 -6.58
C GLU A 28 5.35 16.77 -7.53
N GLY A 29 4.42 16.01 -6.95
CA GLY A 29 3.26 15.43 -7.64
C GLY A 29 3.37 13.96 -8.02
N THR A 30 2.42 13.48 -8.83
CA THR A 30 2.24 12.05 -9.18
C THR A 30 3.33 11.49 -10.10
N TRP A 31 4.24 12.35 -10.57
CA TRP A 31 5.40 11.90 -11.33
C TRP A 31 6.43 11.21 -10.44
N ASP A 32 6.63 11.74 -9.23
CA ASP A 32 7.64 11.30 -8.27
C ASP A 32 7.02 10.53 -7.08
N TYR A 33 5.72 10.70 -6.82
CA TYR A 33 4.96 9.92 -5.84
C TYR A 33 4.00 8.95 -6.54
N LYS A 34 4.36 7.67 -6.57
CA LYS A 34 3.60 6.62 -7.26
C LYS A 34 2.72 5.84 -6.29
N ILE A 35 1.44 6.19 -6.24
CA ILE A 35 0.45 5.33 -5.58
C ILE A 35 0.32 3.98 -6.31
N PRO A 36 -0.05 2.90 -5.60
CA PRO A 36 -0.37 1.62 -6.22
C PRO A 36 -1.43 1.78 -7.32
N THR A 37 -1.15 1.24 -8.50
CA THR A 37 -2.09 1.17 -9.64
C THR A 37 -2.55 -0.27 -9.87
N VAL A 38 -3.50 -0.50 -10.78
CA VAL A 38 -4.02 -1.85 -11.09
C VAL A 38 -2.90 -2.83 -11.43
N ASP A 39 -1.82 -2.36 -12.04
CA ASP A 39 -0.65 -3.18 -12.43
C ASP A 39 0.22 -3.62 -11.24
N THR A 40 0.03 -3.00 -10.07
CA THR A 40 0.81 -3.28 -8.84
C THR A 40 0.12 -4.26 -7.90
N ILE A 41 -1.13 -4.64 -8.20
CA ILE A 41 -1.89 -5.63 -7.44
C ILE A 41 -1.50 -7.03 -7.94
N PRO A 42 -1.31 -8.03 -7.06
CA PRO A 42 -1.05 -9.40 -7.49
C PRO A 42 -2.13 -9.91 -8.44
N LYS A 43 -1.73 -10.54 -9.56
CA LYS A 43 -2.66 -11.12 -10.56
C LYS A 43 -3.66 -12.10 -9.95
N GLN A 44 -3.25 -12.77 -8.87
CA GLN A 44 -4.13 -13.59 -8.05
C GLN A 44 -4.00 -13.13 -6.60
N PHE A 45 -5.12 -12.69 -6.04
CA PHE A 45 -5.19 -12.23 -4.65
C PHE A 45 -6.28 -13.02 -3.92
N ASN A 46 -5.87 -14.06 -3.20
CA ASN A 46 -6.81 -14.92 -2.45
C ASN A 46 -6.90 -14.41 -1.01
N VAL A 47 -8.11 -14.11 -0.54
CA VAL A 47 -8.38 -13.63 0.82
C VAL A 47 -9.34 -14.57 1.52
N GLU A 48 -8.93 -15.07 2.69
CA GLU A 48 -9.76 -15.92 3.53
C GLU A 48 -9.84 -15.34 4.95
N ILE A 49 -11.03 -15.36 5.53
CA ILE A 49 -11.24 -14.99 6.92
C ILE A 49 -11.23 -16.27 7.73
N LEU A 50 -10.29 -16.40 8.67
CA LEU A 50 -10.21 -17.55 9.55
C LEU A 50 -11.49 -17.62 10.40
N ASN A 51 -12.24 -18.71 10.24
CA ASN A 51 -13.42 -18.97 11.05
C ASN A 51 -12.97 -19.51 12.42
N SER A 52 -12.64 -18.61 13.35
CA SER A 52 -12.40 -19.02 14.74
C SER A 52 -13.74 -19.42 15.34
N GLY A 53 -13.91 -20.70 15.71
CA GLY A 53 -15.15 -21.30 16.23
C GLY A 53 -15.66 -20.74 17.57
N HIS A 54 -15.57 -19.44 17.81
CA HIS A 54 -16.07 -18.73 18.98
C HIS A 54 -17.31 -17.89 18.65
N HIS A 55 -18.30 -18.51 17.99
CA HIS A 55 -19.69 -18.06 18.15
C HIS A 55 -20.35 -18.96 19.20
N LYS A 56 -20.09 -18.69 20.49
CA LYS A 56 -21.03 -19.12 21.53
C LYS A 56 -22.23 -18.17 21.44
N LYS A 57 -23.41 -18.75 21.19
CA LYS A 57 -24.70 -18.07 21.26
C LYS A 57 -24.91 -17.43 22.64
#